data_AF-A0A1J3HWP9-F1
#
_entry.id   AF-A0A1J3HWP9-F1
#
_cell.length_a   1.000
_cell.length_b   1.000
_cell.length_c   1.000
_cell.angle_alpha   90.00
_cell.angle_beta   90.00
_cell.angle_gamma   90.00
#
_symmetry.space_group_name_H-M   'P 1'
#
loop_
_entity.id
_entity.type
_entity.pdbx_description
1 polymer ?
#
loop_
_entity_poly.entity_id
_entity_poly.type
_entity_poly.pdbx_seq_one_letter_code
_entity_poly.pdbx_strand_id
1 'polypeptide(L)'
;LWEAKKRDKARRKLDKSEQSELEQRRKRGLQRFREDTEYIEHIAAGARAQAEKQRQSEELKVKEKTGVIRSTGKLPGKACLCF
;
A
#
# COMPACT_ATOMS: atom_id res chain seq x y z
N LEU A 1 -11.32 59.18 -5.68
CA LEU A 1 -11.84 58.21 -4.67
C LEU A 1 -12.67 57.06 -5.24
N TRP A 2 -13.23 57.15 -6.46
CA TRP A 2 -14.04 56.07 -7.07
C TRP A 2 -13.19 54.95 -7.68
N GLU A 3 -12.15 55.30 -8.43
CA GLU A 3 -11.25 54.33 -9.10
C GLU A 3 -10.57 53.39 -8.12
N ALA A 4 -10.05 53.93 -7.01
CA ALA A 4 -9.43 53.13 -5.94
C ALA A 4 -10.39 52.07 -5.39
N LYS A 5 -11.66 52.43 -5.13
CA LYS A 5 -12.69 51.47 -4.67
C LYS A 5 -12.97 50.39 -5.70
N LYS A 6 -12.96 50.72 -7.01
CA LYS A 6 -13.15 49.74 -8.08
C LYS A 6 -11.97 48.78 -8.18
N ARG A 7 -10.74 49.29 -8.08
CA ARG A 7 -9.52 48.48 -8.07
C ARG A 7 -9.47 47.53 -6.87
N ASP A 8 -9.80 48.02 -5.68
CA ASP A 8 -9.85 47.17 -4.47
C ASP A 8 -10.91 46.08 -4.59
N LYS A 9 -12.09 46.40 -5.15
CA LYS A 9 -13.14 45.39 -5.39
C LYS A 9 -12.66 44.33 -6.40
N ALA A 10 -11.94 44.72 -7.44
CA ALA A 10 -11.37 43.77 -8.41
C ALA A 10 -10.30 42.88 -7.76
N ARG A 11 -9.39 43.45 -6.97
CA ARG A 11 -8.36 42.70 -6.24
C ARG A 11 -8.97 41.65 -5.31
N ARG A 12 -9.97 42.05 -4.50
CA ARG A 12 -10.68 41.13 -3.59
C ARG A 12 -11.40 39.99 -4.32
N LYS A 13 -11.91 40.23 -5.53
CA LYS A 13 -12.53 39.16 -6.33
C LYS A 13 -11.47 38.16 -6.80
N LEU A 14 -10.33 38.66 -7.26
CA LEU A 14 -9.21 37.83 -7.71
C LEU A 14 -8.64 37.00 -6.57
N ASP A 15 -8.39 37.61 -5.40
CA ASP A 15 -7.89 36.88 -4.22
C ASP A 15 -8.84 35.75 -3.79
N LYS A 16 -10.16 36.00 -3.84
CA LYS A 16 -11.16 34.98 -3.53
C LYS A 16 -11.17 33.84 -4.54
N SER A 17 -11.04 34.13 -5.83
CA SER A 17 -10.97 33.07 -6.84
C SER A 17 -9.69 32.26 -6.69
N GLU A 18 -8.55 32.92 -6.50
CA GLU A 18 -7.25 32.25 -6.32
C GLU A 18 -7.26 31.35 -5.08
N GLN A 19 -7.81 31.82 -3.95
CA GLN A 19 -7.95 31.01 -2.73
C GLN A 19 -8.86 29.79 -2.97
N SER A 20 -10.01 29.98 -3.61
CA SER A 20 -10.94 28.90 -3.91
C SER A 20 -10.31 27.83 -4.82
N GLU A 21 -9.59 28.24 -5.86
CA GLU A 21 -8.90 27.32 -6.76
C GLU A 21 -7.77 26.56 -6.05
N LEU A 22 -6.99 27.26 -5.21
CA LEU A 22 -5.93 26.63 -4.41
C LEU A 22 -6.50 25.61 -3.42
N GLU A 23 -7.59 25.94 -2.73
CA GLU A 23 -8.27 25.00 -1.84
C GLU A 23 -8.80 23.78 -2.60
N GLN A 24 -9.39 23.98 -3.78
CA GLN A 24 -9.88 22.89 -4.59
C GLN A 24 -8.74 21.97 -5.07
N ARG A 25 -7.61 22.55 -5.50
CA ARG A 25 -6.41 21.80 -5.87
C ARG A 25 -5.86 21.00 -4.70
N ARG A 26 -5.78 21.60 -3.50
CA ARG A 26 -5.36 20.91 -2.27
C ARG A 26 -6.29 19.75 -1.92
N LYS A 27 -7.61 19.95 -1.97
CA LYS A 27 -8.60 18.89 -1.71
C LYS A 27 -8.45 17.73 -2.68
N ARG A 28 -8.34 18.00 -3.99
CA ARG A 28 -8.14 16.96 -5.01
C ARG A 28 -6.81 16.22 -4.83
N GLY A 29 -5.74 16.94 -4.50
CA GLY A 29 -4.43 16.34 -4.22
C GLY A 29 -4.47 15.41 -3.00
N LEU A 30 -5.09 15.85 -1.91
CA LEU A 30 -5.25 15.04 -0.71
C LEU A 30 -6.12 13.81 -0.95
N GLN A 31 -7.20 13.95 -1.74
CA GLN A 31 -8.05 12.83 -2.10
C GLN A 31 -7.27 11.77 -2.89
N ARG A 32 -6.53 12.17 -3.94
CA ARG A 32 -5.69 11.25 -4.72
C ARG A 32 -4.65 10.56 -3.86
N PHE A 33 -3.98 11.29 -2.99
CA PHE A 33 -3.01 10.72 -2.06
C PHE A 33 -3.63 9.62 -1.18
N ARG A 34 -4.84 9.83 -0.67
CA ARG A 34 -5.56 8.82 0.12
C ARG A 34 -5.93 7.61 -0.73
N GLU A 35 -6.50 7.83 -1.90
CA GLU A 35 -6.87 6.76 -2.84
C GLU A 35 -5.65 5.90 -3.23
N ASP A 36 -4.52 6.55 -3.56
CA ASP A 36 -3.26 5.87 -3.89
C ASP A 36 -2.72 5.07 -2.70
N THR A 37 -2.81 5.64 -1.49
CA THR A 37 -2.36 4.97 -0.26
C THR A 37 -3.22 3.74 0.05
N GLU A 38 -4.54 3.87 -0.02
CA GLU A 38 -5.50 2.76 0.18
C GLU A 38 -5.26 1.64 -0.84
N TYR A 39 -4.99 1.99 -2.10
CA TYR A 39 -4.66 1.03 -3.14
C TYR A 39 -3.37 0.26 -2.85
N ILE A 40 -2.30 0.97 -2.44
CA ILE A 40 -1.03 0.35 -2.05
C ILE A 40 -1.23 -0.58 -0.85
N GLU A 41 -1.98 -0.14 0.17
CA GLU A 41 -2.26 -0.93 1.36
C GLU A 41 -3.03 -2.22 1.03
N HIS A 42 -4.01 -2.15 0.13
CA HIS A 42 -4.77 -3.32 -0.32
C HIS A 42 -3.87 -4.35 -1.01
N ILE A 43 -2.98 -3.92 -1.91
CA ILE A 43 -2.01 -4.80 -2.57
C ILE A 43 -1.05 -5.41 -1.53
N ALA A 44 -0.50 -4.58 -0.64
CA ALA A 44 0.45 -5.01 0.38
C ALA A 44 -0.19 -6.00 1.37
N ALA A 45 -1.46 -5.81 1.71
CA ALA A 45 -2.21 -6.76 2.53
C ALA A 45 -2.32 -8.13 1.85
N GLY A 46 -2.69 -8.16 0.57
CA GLY A 46 -2.73 -9.40 -0.23
C GLY A 46 -1.37 -10.10 -0.30
N ALA A 47 -0.30 -9.34 -0.58
CA ALA A 47 1.06 -9.88 -0.64
C ALA A 47 1.51 -10.49 0.70
N ARG A 48 1.25 -9.79 1.82
CA ARG A 48 1.57 -10.30 3.16
C ARG A 48 0.79 -11.56 3.50
N ALA A 49 -0.51 -11.61 3.16
CA ALA A 49 -1.34 -12.80 3.40
C ALA A 49 -0.83 -14.01 2.61
N GLN A 50 -0.42 -13.81 1.35
CA GLN A 50 0.16 -14.87 0.52
C GLN A 50 1.50 -15.37 1.08
N ALA A 51 2.38 -14.45 1.48
CA ALA A 51 3.66 -14.80 2.08
C ALA A 51 3.50 -15.58 3.40
N GLU A 52 2.54 -15.17 4.24
CA GLU A 52 2.21 -15.86 5.49
C GLU A 52 1.73 -17.29 5.23
N LYS A 53 0.83 -17.46 4.25
CA LYS A 53 0.34 -18.79 3.86
C LYS A 53 1.46 -19.70 3.35
N GLN A 54 2.39 -19.16 2.57
CA GLN A 54 3.56 -19.90 2.10
C GLN A 54 4.46 -20.31 3.28
N ARG A 55 4.78 -19.38 4.19
CA ARG A 55 5.56 -19.67 5.39
C ARG A 55 4.96 -20.81 6.20
N GLN A 56 3.66 -20.75 6.49
CA GLN A 56 2.97 -21.79 7.25
C GLN A 56 3.02 -23.15 6.52
N SER A 57 2.86 -23.17 5.20
CA SER A 57 2.97 -24.40 4.41
C SER A 57 4.37 -25.01 4.48
N GLU A 58 5.41 -24.19 4.39
CA GLU A 58 6.79 -24.64 4.49
C GLU A 58 7.12 -25.15 5.89
N GLU A 59 6.67 -24.46 6.94
CA GLU A 59 6.81 -24.91 8.33
C GLU A 59 6.13 -26.27 8.55
N LEU A 60 4.93 -26.47 8.02
CA LEU A 60 4.22 -27.75 8.10
C LEU A 60 5.01 -28.87 7.39
N LYS A 61 5.55 -28.61 6.19
CA LYS A 61 6.40 -29.58 5.46
C LYS A 61 7.65 -29.95 6.26
N VAL A 62 8.28 -28.98 6.92
CA VAL A 62 9.46 -29.24 7.77
C VAL A 62 9.09 -30.06 9.00
N LYS A 63 7.97 -29.73 9.66
CA LYS A 63 7.46 -30.50 10.81
C LYS A 63 7.12 -31.94 10.41
N GLU A 64 6.46 -32.14 9.29
CA GLU A 64 6.13 -33.47 8.75
C GLU A 64 7.40 -34.29 8.48
N LYS A 65 8.38 -33.72 7.77
CA LYS A 65 9.67 -34.38 7.51
C LYS A 65 10.38 -34.76 8.80
N THR A 66 10.39 -33.86 9.79
CA THR A 66 10.99 -34.12 11.11
C THR A 66 10.26 -35.23 11.85
N GLY A 67 8.93 -35.27 11.78
CA GLY A 67 8.09 -36.32 12.35
C GLY A 67 8.41 -37.70 11.76
N VAL A 68 8.57 -37.79 10.43
CA VAL A 68 8.96 -39.03 9.73
C VAL A 68 10.35 -39.51 10.19
N ILE A 69 11.30 -38.59 10.33
CA ILE A 69 12.65 -38.93 10.82
C ILE A 69 12.57 -39.45 12.27
N ARG A 70 11.80 -38.78 13.13
CA ARG A 70 11.65 -39.18 14.53
C ARG A 70 10.97 -40.54 14.70
N SER A 71 9.99 -40.86 13.86
CA SER A 71 9.26 -42.14 13.93
C SER A 71 10.04 -43.30 13.31
N THR A 72 10.73 -43.07 12.19
CA THR A 72 11.32 -44.14 11.36
C THR A 72 12.84 -44.21 11.49
N GLY A 73 13.49 -43.17 12.02
CA GLY A 73 14.96 -43.03 12.06
C GLY A 73 15.60 -42.80 10.69
N LYS A 74 14.80 -42.74 9.62
CA LYS A 74 15.24 -42.61 8.23
C LYS A 74 14.88 -41.24 7.68
N LEU A 75 15.80 -40.66 6.92
CA LEU A 75 15.54 -39.41 6.20
C LEU A 75 14.50 -39.67 5.10
N PRO A 76 13.35 -38.95 5.08
CA PRO A 76 12.37 -39.09 4.01
C PRO A 76 13.01 -38.69 2.67
N GLY A 77 12.97 -39.62 1.72
CA GLY A 77 13.52 -39.60 0.35
C GLY A 77 14.46 -38.44 0.00
N LYS A 78 15.77 -38.71 0.00
CA LYS A 78 16.69 -37.90 -0.80
C LYS A 78 16.30 -38.09 -2.26
N ALA A 79 15.78 -37.06 -2.93
CA ALA A 79 15.90 -37.00 -4.37
C ALA A 79 17.41 -37.02 -4.68
N CYS A 80 17.85 -37.97 -5.51
CA CYS A 80 19.22 -38.01 -6.06
C CYS A 80 19.51 -36.61 -6.63
N LEU A 81 20.36 -35.82 -5.97
CA LEU A 81 20.94 -34.59 -6.51
C LEU A 81 22.10 -34.98 -7.44
N CYS A 82 21.79 -35.85 -8.40
CA CYS A 82 22.73 -36.38 -9.35
C CYS A 82 22.75 -35.38 -10.51
N PHE A 83 23.93 -34.78 -10.72
CA PHE A 83 24.24 -33.59 -11.54
C PHE A 83 23.60 -33.56 -12.93
#